data_AF-A0A8J5NG18-F1
#
_entry.id   AF-A0A8J5NG18-F1
#
_cell.length_a   1.000
_cell.length_b   1.000
_cell.length_c   1.000
_cell.angle_alpha   90.00
_cell.angle_beta   90.00
_cell.angle_gamma   90.00
#
_symmetry.space_group_name_H-M   'P 1'
#
loop_
_entity.id
_entity.type
_entity.pdbx_description
1 polymer ?
#
loop_
_entity_poly.entity_id
_entity_poly.type
_entity_poly.pdbx_seq_one_letter_code
_entity_poly.pdbx_strand_id
1 'polypeptide(L)'
;MFLSKPQKEGLTATLSKSEDFLNWEHEFLLQAHRLGLQQHLKSKTFLGDEPAIPDIRKRRYTKTATAQRTIRSHTAESQDGTPDDIQETVNGTWSISDLTDQGQKIFQQDLTFYQLQEKVFEKQKNALGTLQDWVIRTVSPSLIQTCCQSHESIYEWHWNLRARCGRTEEDETKDARNRYLTLLRTAPKTVSQAAFKWLDQWEEAMAKGRQREVPETLHNSAWAWDFFNVTTHILPSWTASYKISSKTLLQNRALSYRDVGNAFRNELQDAEATKGRVARGAFSASYAGEDPQDDEGDAHIIEGQYHSTKTGERKRQRSPEKRQECPACGLPHELTKCFYVFPNQA
;
A
#
# COMPACT_ATOMS: atom_id res chain seq x y z
N MET A 1 0.02 30.87 15.86
CA MET A 1 0.82 29.75 16.37
C MET A 1 0.83 28.66 15.32
N PHE A 2 1.95 28.48 14.63
CA PHE A 2 2.12 27.43 13.63
C PHE A 2 2.45 26.13 14.36
N LEU A 3 1.53 25.17 14.35
CA LEU A 3 1.79 23.81 14.81
C LEU A 3 2.81 23.18 13.85
N SER A 4 4.05 23.10 14.32
CA SER A 4 5.14 22.46 13.61
C SER A 4 4.75 21.00 13.36
N LYS A 5 4.69 20.59 12.09
CA LYS A 5 4.44 19.20 11.72
C LYS A 5 5.61 18.37 12.28
N PRO A 6 5.37 17.37 13.14
CA PRO A 6 6.46 16.51 13.59
C PRO A 6 7.00 15.77 12.37
N GLN A 7 8.28 16.00 12.10
CA GLN A 7 9.04 15.41 11.01
C GLN A 7 8.98 13.88 11.16
N LYS A 8 8.36 13.20 10.20
CA LYS A 8 8.18 11.73 10.14
C LYS A 8 9.47 11.03 9.68
N GLU A 9 10.63 11.49 10.11
CA GLU A 9 11.90 10.90 9.69
C GLU A 9 12.21 9.71 10.61
N GLY A 10 12.01 8.50 10.07
CA GLY A 10 12.40 7.23 10.69
C GLY A 10 11.28 6.29 11.12
N LEU A 11 9.99 6.63 10.90
CA LEU A 11 8.87 5.73 11.20
C LEU A 11 8.54 4.88 9.96
N THR A 12 8.77 3.56 10.03
CA THR A 12 8.60 2.60 8.92
C THR A 12 7.15 2.40 8.47
N ALA A 13 6.15 2.67 9.32
CA ALA A 13 4.74 2.55 8.98
C ALA A 13 3.90 3.73 9.47
N THR A 14 3.00 4.23 8.62
CA THR A 14 2.07 5.31 8.95
C THR A 14 0.65 4.92 8.56
N LEU A 15 -0.34 5.16 9.43
CA LEU A 15 -1.74 4.85 9.17
C LEU A 15 -2.48 6.10 8.69
N SER A 16 -2.60 6.25 7.37
CA SER A 16 -3.39 7.34 6.76
C SER A 16 -4.62 6.83 6.02
N LYS A 17 -4.53 5.64 5.42
CA LYS A 17 -5.61 4.97 4.71
C LYS A 17 -5.83 3.58 5.27
N SER A 18 -6.97 2.97 4.96
CA SER A 18 -7.26 1.59 5.34
C SER A 18 -6.27 0.58 4.73
N GLU A 19 -5.65 0.92 3.60
CA GLU A 19 -4.58 0.10 2.95
C GLU A 19 -3.35 -0.06 3.83
N ASP A 20 -3.04 0.96 4.64
CA ASP A 20 -1.83 0.99 5.45
C ASP A 20 -2.00 0.18 6.75
N PHE A 21 -3.24 -0.26 7.05
CA PHE A 21 -3.59 -0.81 8.35
C PHE A 21 -2.84 -2.09 8.67
N LEU A 22 -2.71 -3.04 7.75
CA LEU A 22 -2.00 -4.31 8.03
C LEU A 22 -0.52 -4.09 8.36
N ASN A 23 0.15 -3.24 7.57
CA ASN A 23 1.56 -2.92 7.80
C ASN A 23 1.75 -2.16 9.12
N TRP A 24 0.85 -1.21 9.41
CA TRP A 24 0.87 -0.45 10.64
C TRP A 24 0.56 -1.32 11.87
N GLU A 25 -0.42 -2.21 11.78
CA GLU A 25 -0.81 -3.12 12.86
C GLU A 25 0.32 -4.08 13.20
N HIS A 26 1.02 -4.60 12.19
CA HIS A 26 2.20 -5.43 12.42
C HIS A 26 3.28 -4.69 13.22
N GLU A 27 3.62 -3.46 12.82
CA GLU A 27 4.59 -2.63 13.53
C GLU A 27 4.12 -2.24 14.93
N PHE A 28 2.83 -1.94 15.11
CA PHE A 28 2.24 -1.66 16.42
C PHE A 28 2.41 -2.84 17.38
N LEU A 29 2.12 -4.06 16.92
CA LEU A 29 2.29 -5.28 17.72
C LEU A 29 3.78 -5.54 18.06
N LEU A 30 4.70 -5.25 17.14
CA LEU A 30 6.15 -5.33 17.40
C LEU A 30 6.60 -4.34 18.47
N GLN A 31 6.15 -3.09 18.41
CA GLN A 31 6.47 -2.09 19.44
C GLN A 31 5.91 -2.49 20.80
N ALA A 32 4.66 -2.97 20.84
CA ALA A 32 4.06 -3.43 22.07
C ALA A 32 4.77 -4.65 22.67
N HIS A 33 5.28 -5.57 21.84
CA HIS A 33 6.11 -6.67 22.30
C HIS A 33 7.45 -6.18 22.89
N ARG A 34 8.11 -5.25 22.20
CA ARG A 34 9.38 -4.64 22.67
C ARG A 34 9.22 -3.96 24.04
N LEU A 35 8.07 -3.33 24.27
CA LEU A 35 7.75 -2.64 25.52
C LEU A 35 7.18 -3.56 26.61
N GLY A 36 6.99 -4.86 26.33
CA GLY A 36 6.43 -5.81 27.29
C GLY A 36 4.94 -5.65 27.56
N LEU A 37 4.20 -4.98 26.67
CA LEU A 37 2.79 -4.60 26.85
C LEU A 37 1.78 -5.61 26.25
N GLN A 38 2.22 -6.81 25.91
CA GLN A 38 1.35 -7.81 25.25
C GLN A 38 0.09 -8.15 26.03
N GLN A 39 0.16 -8.17 27.37
CA GLN A 39 -1.00 -8.44 28.21
C GLN A 39 -2.02 -7.29 28.16
N HIS A 40 -1.54 -6.04 28.09
CA HIS A 40 -2.38 -4.83 27.93
C HIS A 40 -3.05 -4.72 26.56
N LEU A 41 -2.63 -5.53 25.58
CA LEU A 41 -3.28 -5.62 24.26
C LEU A 41 -4.20 -6.83 24.11
N LYS A 42 -4.16 -7.80 25.03
CA LYS A 42 -5.02 -8.99 24.99
C LYS A 42 -6.31 -8.81 25.79
N SER A 43 -6.26 -7.98 26.81
CA SER A 43 -7.39 -7.66 27.67
C SER A 43 -7.47 -6.15 27.83
N LYS A 44 -8.67 -5.63 28.10
CA LYS A 44 -8.90 -4.24 28.54
C LYS A 44 -8.34 -4.05 29.96
N THR A 45 -7.03 -4.20 30.12
CA THR A 45 -6.33 -4.03 31.38
C THR A 45 -5.78 -2.61 31.42
N PHE A 46 -6.41 -1.80 32.28
CA PHE A 46 -5.86 -0.52 32.67
C PHE A 46 -4.57 -0.72 33.46
N LEU A 47 -3.76 0.32 33.50
CA LEU A 47 -2.67 0.42 34.47
C LEU A 47 -3.30 0.22 35.87
N GLY A 48 -2.71 -0.62 36.71
CA GLY A 48 -3.18 -0.79 38.09
C GLY A 48 -3.13 0.53 38.85
N ASP A 49 -3.78 0.58 40.01
CA ASP A 49 -3.76 1.79 40.85
C ASP A 49 -2.32 2.15 41.25
N GLU A 50 -2.07 3.45 41.41
CA GLU A 50 -0.81 3.95 41.93
C GLU A 50 -0.54 3.31 43.30
N PRO A 51 0.64 2.69 43.50
CA PRO A 51 0.93 2.02 44.76
C PRO A 51 0.85 3.02 45.92
N ALA A 52 0.18 2.63 47.00
CA ALA A 52 0.01 3.48 48.17
C ALA A 52 1.19 3.31 49.15
N ILE A 53 1.74 4.42 49.63
CA ILE A 53 2.78 4.42 50.66
C ILE A 53 2.25 3.69 51.91
N PRO A 54 3.01 2.73 52.49
CA PRO A 54 2.61 2.06 53.73
C PRO A 54 2.42 3.06 54.87
N ASP A 55 1.22 3.06 55.47
CA ASP A 55 0.92 3.93 56.62
C ASP A 55 1.48 3.33 57.92
N ILE A 56 2.45 4.02 58.51
CA ILE A 56 3.13 3.65 59.75
C ILE A 56 2.19 3.46 60.95
N ARG A 57 0.98 4.04 60.90
CA ARG A 57 -0.02 4.00 61.98
C ARG A 57 -0.83 2.70 62.05
N LYS A 58 -0.70 1.82 61.04
CA LYS A 58 -1.49 0.58 61.01
C LYS A 58 -1.16 -0.33 62.18
N ARG A 59 -2.19 -0.96 62.76
CA ARG A 59 -2.09 -1.90 63.92
C ARG A 59 -1.06 -3.02 63.74
N ARG A 60 -0.75 -3.40 62.50
CA ARG A 60 0.25 -4.42 62.13
C ARG A 60 1.68 -4.06 62.56
N TYR A 61 1.99 -2.78 62.78
CA TYR A 61 3.33 -2.31 63.15
C TYR A 61 3.53 -2.07 64.66
N THR A 62 2.43 -1.98 65.42
CA THR A 62 2.44 -1.42 66.79
C THR A 62 2.06 -2.42 67.89
N LYS A 63 1.63 -3.65 67.56
CA LYS A 63 1.17 -4.61 68.59
C LYS A 63 2.31 -5.16 69.46
N THR A 64 2.42 -4.66 70.69
CA THR A 64 2.58 -5.52 71.89
C THR A 64 1.31 -5.46 72.73
N ALA A 65 0.98 -6.58 73.38
CA ALA A 65 -0.19 -6.81 74.22
C ALA A 65 -0.20 -6.01 75.54
N THR A 66 0.44 -4.84 75.61
CA THR A 66 0.63 -4.07 76.85
C THR A 66 -0.28 -2.85 76.97
N ALA A 67 -1.32 -2.74 76.13
CA ALA A 67 -2.42 -1.79 76.31
C ALA A 67 -3.58 -2.37 77.17
N GLN A 68 -3.34 -3.43 77.96
CA GLN A 68 -4.22 -3.85 79.05
C GLN A 68 -3.88 -3.13 80.37
N ARG A 69 -3.78 -1.81 80.33
CA ARG A 69 -4.03 -0.90 81.48
C ARG A 69 -4.53 0.39 80.85
N THR A 70 -5.80 0.50 80.48
CA THR A 70 -6.86 0.80 81.43
C THR A 70 -8.19 0.55 80.72
N ILE A 71 -8.78 -0.64 80.87
CA ILE A 71 -10.20 -0.82 80.54
C ILE A 71 -10.96 -0.18 81.70
N ARG A 72 -11.37 1.07 81.53
CA ARG A 72 -12.51 1.61 82.28
C ARG A 72 -13.69 1.61 81.32
N SER A 73 -14.59 0.68 81.58
CA SER A 73 -15.81 0.39 80.85
C SER A 73 -16.67 1.64 80.65
N HIS A 74 -16.91 2.00 79.39
CA HIS A 74 -18.14 2.67 79.00
C HIS A 74 -18.64 2.04 77.69
N THR A 75 -19.76 1.34 77.83
CA THR A 75 -20.64 0.84 76.79
C THR A 75 -21.20 1.99 75.96
N ALA A 76 -21.07 1.92 74.64
CA ALA A 76 -22.06 2.38 73.67
C ALA A 76 -21.75 1.77 72.28
N GLU A 77 -22.82 1.46 71.57
CA GLU A 77 -22.91 0.59 70.40
C GLU A 77 -22.30 1.14 69.10
N SER A 78 -21.98 0.18 68.25
CA SER A 78 -21.34 0.21 66.94
C SER A 78 -22.10 1.03 65.88
N GLN A 79 -21.36 1.66 64.96
CA GLN A 79 -21.63 1.51 63.52
C GLN A 79 -20.39 1.81 62.66
N ASP A 80 -19.97 0.75 61.96
CA ASP A 80 -19.30 0.68 60.65
C ASP A 80 -18.01 1.49 60.42
N GLY A 81 -16.88 0.88 60.79
CA GLY A 81 -15.54 1.27 60.37
C GLY A 81 -14.62 0.04 60.38
N THR A 82 -13.83 -0.12 59.32
CA THR A 82 -12.86 -1.21 59.14
C THR A 82 -12.01 -1.43 60.41
N PRO A 83 -11.78 -2.68 60.90
CA PRO A 83 -11.29 -2.91 62.27
C PRO A 83 -9.78 -2.69 62.49
N ASP A 84 -9.05 -2.12 61.52
CA ASP A 84 -7.59 -2.16 61.47
C ASP A 84 -6.87 -0.87 61.87
N ASP A 85 -7.59 0.23 62.10
CA ASP A 85 -6.99 1.49 62.52
C ASP A 85 -6.96 1.65 64.04
N ILE A 86 -5.85 2.14 64.57
CA ILE A 86 -5.77 2.61 65.96
C ILE A 86 -6.46 3.96 66.00
N GLN A 87 -7.61 4.05 66.66
CA GLN A 87 -8.14 5.33 67.10
C GLN A 87 -7.34 5.74 68.35
N GLU A 88 -6.29 6.53 68.16
CA GLU A 88 -5.63 7.24 69.27
C GLU A 88 -5.54 8.74 68.98
N THR A 89 -6.07 9.50 69.92
CA THR A 89 -6.25 10.94 69.96
C THR A 89 -4.95 11.70 70.26
N VAL A 90 -3.90 11.47 69.46
CA VAL A 90 -2.64 12.22 69.62
C VAL A 90 -2.17 12.73 68.26
N ASN A 91 -2.25 14.04 68.09
CA ASN A 91 -1.65 14.82 67.00
C ASN A 91 -0.10 14.83 67.11
N GLY A 92 0.50 13.63 67.12
CA GLY A 92 1.95 13.43 67.16
C GLY A 92 2.46 12.84 65.84
N THR A 93 3.62 13.29 65.39
CA THR A 93 4.34 12.70 64.27
C THR A 93 4.87 11.33 64.70
N TRP A 94 4.26 10.25 64.21
CA TRP A 94 4.73 8.88 64.43
C TRP A 94 6.05 8.64 63.69
N SER A 95 7.03 8.05 64.37
CA SER A 95 8.35 7.70 63.84
C SER A 95 8.57 6.19 63.88
N ILE A 96 9.53 5.70 63.08
CA ILE A 96 9.94 4.28 63.06
C ILE A 96 10.36 3.80 64.45
N SER A 97 10.93 4.70 65.26
CA SER A 97 11.34 4.43 66.64
C SER A 97 10.17 4.13 67.59
N ASP A 98 8.95 4.53 67.24
CA ASP A 98 7.73 4.30 68.04
C ASP A 98 7.13 2.90 67.80
N LEU A 99 7.69 2.15 66.84
CA LEU A 99 7.26 0.80 66.48
C LEU A 99 7.99 -0.27 67.30
N THR A 100 7.33 -1.42 67.48
CA THR A 100 7.97 -2.63 68.03
C THR A 100 9.11 -3.12 67.14
N ASP A 101 10.12 -3.81 67.68
CA ASP A 101 11.23 -4.37 66.87
C ASP A 101 10.73 -5.26 65.71
N GLN A 102 9.65 -6.01 65.94
CA GLN A 102 9.00 -6.81 64.91
C GLN A 102 8.24 -5.93 63.91
N GLY A 103 7.55 -4.90 64.37
CA GLY A 103 6.84 -3.92 63.55
C GLY A 103 7.76 -3.10 62.66
N GLN A 104 8.94 -2.71 63.15
CA GLN A 104 9.98 -2.04 62.36
C GLN A 104 10.44 -2.92 61.19
N LYS A 105 10.63 -4.23 61.42
CA LYS A 105 11.00 -5.19 60.36
C LYS A 105 9.88 -5.34 59.33
N ILE A 106 8.62 -5.46 59.76
CA ILE A 106 7.47 -5.58 58.85
C ILE A 106 7.31 -4.29 58.03
N PHE A 107 7.43 -3.12 58.66
CA PHE A 107 7.35 -1.82 57.99
C PHE A 107 8.48 -1.63 56.96
N GLN A 108 9.71 -2.03 57.30
CA GLN A 108 10.82 -2.05 56.34
C GLN A 108 10.55 -2.99 55.15
N GLN A 109 9.97 -4.17 55.38
CA GLN A 109 9.58 -5.08 54.30
C GLN A 109 8.46 -4.50 53.42
N ASP A 110 7.48 -3.81 53.99
CA ASP A 110 6.44 -3.17 53.19
C ASP A 110 6.97 -1.99 52.40
N LEU A 111 7.90 -1.21 52.96
CA LEU A 111 8.57 -0.13 52.24
C LEU A 111 9.38 -0.66 51.05
N THR A 112 10.10 -1.77 51.21
CA THR A 112 10.82 -2.38 50.08
C THR A 112 9.87 -2.93 49.03
N PHE A 113 8.74 -3.53 49.43
CA PHE A 113 7.71 -3.98 48.51
C PHE A 113 7.05 -2.80 47.77
N TYR A 114 6.71 -1.72 48.48
CA TYR A 114 6.20 -0.48 47.90
C TYR A 114 7.18 0.08 46.84
N GLN A 115 8.46 0.22 47.17
CA GLN A 115 9.48 0.73 46.23
C GLN A 115 9.61 -0.16 44.98
N LEU A 116 9.44 -1.47 45.14
CA LEU A 116 9.44 -2.39 44.00
C LEU A 116 8.19 -2.18 43.14
N GLN A 117 7.02 -2.07 43.75
CA GLN A 117 5.75 -1.81 43.05
C GLN A 117 5.76 -0.47 42.33
N GLU A 118 6.26 0.60 42.96
CA GLU A 118 6.44 1.92 42.39
C GLU A 118 7.33 1.87 41.15
N LYS A 119 8.48 1.19 41.22
CA LYS A 119 9.36 0.99 40.05
C LYS A 119 8.69 0.22 38.92
N VAL A 120 7.89 -0.79 39.23
CA VAL A 120 7.16 -1.56 38.21
C VAL A 120 6.07 -0.69 37.57
N PHE A 121 5.32 0.05 38.39
CA PHE A 121 4.27 0.95 37.98
C PHE A 121 4.82 2.07 37.08
N GLU A 122 5.90 2.75 37.47
CA GLU A 122 6.55 3.77 36.66
C GLU A 122 7.04 3.22 35.32
N LYS A 123 7.66 2.03 35.31
CA LYS A 123 8.09 1.37 34.07
C LYS A 123 6.90 1.10 33.14
N GLN A 124 5.80 0.58 33.69
CA GLN A 124 4.59 0.32 32.91
C GLN A 124 3.96 1.61 32.37
N LYS A 125 3.85 2.64 33.21
CA LYS A 125 3.35 3.98 32.82
C LYS A 125 4.18 4.58 31.70
N ASN A 126 5.51 4.54 31.82
CA ASN A 126 6.43 5.04 30.79
C ASN A 126 6.34 4.23 29.49
N ALA A 127 6.21 2.90 29.58
CA ALA A 127 6.03 2.04 28.41
C ALA A 127 4.72 2.35 27.68
N LEU A 128 3.61 2.51 28.41
CA LEU A 128 2.30 2.88 27.84
C LEU A 128 2.34 4.26 27.19
N GLY A 129 2.92 5.26 27.85
CA GLY A 129 3.09 6.60 27.28
C GLY A 129 3.92 6.57 26.00
N THR A 130 5.02 5.81 25.98
CA THR A 130 5.86 5.64 24.78
C THR A 130 5.07 5.03 23.62
N LEU A 131 4.23 4.02 23.87
CA LEU A 131 3.40 3.41 22.83
C LEU A 131 2.30 4.36 22.35
N GLN A 132 1.66 5.10 23.25
CA GLN A 132 0.66 6.11 22.91
C GLN A 132 1.26 7.22 22.03
N ASP A 133 2.43 7.75 22.39
CA ASP A 133 3.15 8.74 21.60
C ASP A 133 3.50 8.21 20.21
N TRP A 134 3.89 6.94 20.12
CA TRP A 134 4.16 6.29 18.83
C TRP A 134 2.89 6.22 17.97
N VAL A 135 1.75 5.84 18.54
CA VAL A 135 0.46 5.82 17.83
C VAL A 135 0.09 7.21 17.35
N ILE A 136 0.19 8.24 18.20
CA ILE A 136 -0.13 9.63 17.85
C ILE A 136 0.76 10.15 16.71
N ARG A 137 2.02 9.70 16.62
CA ARG A 137 2.95 10.11 15.55
C ARG A 137 2.72 9.37 14.24
N THR A 138 2.27 8.13 14.29
CA THR A 138 2.12 7.25 13.12
C THR A 138 0.73 7.29 12.49
N VAL A 139 -0.30 7.60 13.27
CA VAL A 139 -1.70 7.66 12.82
C VAL A 139 -2.07 9.07 12.36
N SER A 140 -2.93 9.16 11.34
CA SER A 140 -3.42 10.45 10.85
C SER A 140 -4.29 11.20 11.88
N PRO A 141 -4.26 12.54 11.92
CA PRO A 141 -5.01 13.32 12.92
C PRO A 141 -6.52 13.05 12.93
N SER A 142 -7.11 12.78 11.77
CA SER A 142 -8.54 12.49 11.63
C SER A 142 -8.96 11.14 12.22
N LEU A 143 -8.04 10.17 12.26
CA LEU A 143 -8.26 8.88 12.93
C LEU A 143 -8.04 9.02 14.44
N ILE A 144 -7.02 9.77 14.87
CA ILE A 144 -6.77 10.05 16.29
C ILE A 144 -8.00 10.69 16.93
N GLN A 145 -8.57 11.72 16.31
CA GLN A 145 -9.71 12.46 16.87
C GLN A 145 -10.96 11.58 17.09
N THR A 146 -11.15 10.55 16.28
CA THR A 146 -12.34 9.69 16.37
C THR A 146 -12.12 8.40 17.13
N CYS A 147 -10.90 7.86 17.10
CA CYS A 147 -10.60 6.49 17.56
C CYS A 147 -9.76 6.44 18.84
N CYS A 148 -9.10 7.54 19.21
CA CYS A 148 -8.19 7.60 20.36
C CYS A 148 -8.68 8.63 21.38
N GLN A 149 -9.59 8.24 22.29
CA GLN A 149 -10.03 9.14 23.36
C GLN A 149 -9.07 9.14 24.54
N SER A 150 -8.97 10.26 25.26
CA SER A 150 -8.00 10.43 26.37
C SER A 150 -8.24 9.51 27.57
N HIS A 151 -9.45 9.00 27.75
CA HIS A 151 -9.83 8.12 28.86
C HIS A 151 -9.79 6.63 28.47
N GLU A 152 -9.55 6.34 27.20
CA GLU A 152 -9.51 4.97 26.68
C GLU A 152 -8.13 4.36 26.87
N SER A 153 -8.12 3.04 27.04
CA SER A 153 -6.89 2.24 27.07
C SER A 153 -6.27 2.11 25.68
N ILE A 154 -4.98 1.78 25.62
CA ILE A 154 -4.30 1.50 24.35
C ILE A 154 -4.93 0.32 23.58
N TYR A 155 -5.54 -0.63 24.31
CA TYR A 155 -6.34 -1.71 23.74
C TYR A 155 -7.54 -1.17 22.96
N GLU A 156 -8.28 -0.22 23.54
CA GLU A 156 -9.45 0.38 22.92
C GLU A 156 -9.07 1.25 21.72
N TRP A 157 -7.95 1.98 21.80
CA TRP A 157 -7.43 2.72 20.65
C TRP A 157 -7.14 1.77 19.49
N HIS A 158 -6.43 0.67 19.75
CA HIS A 158 -6.16 -0.35 18.75
C HIS A 158 -7.44 -0.98 18.19
N TRP A 159 -8.38 -1.34 19.07
CA TRP A 159 -9.68 -1.91 18.68
C TRP A 159 -10.49 -0.96 17.80
N ASN A 160 -10.60 0.32 18.18
CA ASN A 160 -11.32 1.35 17.44
C ASN A 160 -10.65 1.65 16.09
N LEU A 161 -9.31 1.69 16.06
CA LEU A 161 -8.55 1.82 14.82
C LEU A 161 -8.76 0.60 13.92
N ARG A 162 -8.78 -0.61 14.47
CA ARG A 162 -9.12 -1.83 13.73
C ARG A 162 -10.57 -1.84 13.27
N ALA A 163 -11.52 -1.35 14.06
CA ALA A 163 -12.92 -1.29 13.64
C ALA A 163 -13.13 -0.30 12.48
N ARG A 164 -12.38 0.81 12.47
CA ARG A 164 -12.52 1.86 11.45
C ARG A 164 -11.66 1.65 10.21
N CYS A 165 -10.46 1.11 10.38
CA CYS A 165 -9.45 0.96 9.33
C CYS A 165 -9.09 -0.50 9.03
N GLY A 166 -9.54 -1.44 9.87
CA GLY A 166 -9.25 -2.85 9.72
C GLY A 166 -9.73 -3.35 8.38
N ARG A 167 -8.78 -3.66 7.51
CA ARG A 167 -9.03 -4.47 6.33
C ARG A 167 -8.84 -5.91 6.72
N THR A 168 -9.86 -6.72 6.46
CA THR A 168 -9.70 -8.16 6.49
C THR A 168 -8.98 -8.62 5.22
N GLU A 169 -8.37 -9.80 5.25
CA GLU A 169 -7.80 -10.42 4.04
C GLU A 169 -8.87 -10.58 2.93
N GLU A 170 -10.12 -10.79 3.33
CA GLU A 170 -11.27 -10.82 2.43
C GLU A 170 -11.52 -9.46 1.76
N ASP A 171 -11.32 -8.35 2.47
CA ASP A 171 -11.47 -7.02 1.90
C ASP A 171 -10.34 -6.69 0.92
N GLU A 172 -9.11 -7.13 1.19
CA GLU A 172 -8.01 -7.02 0.23
C GLU A 172 -8.25 -7.87 -1.03
N THR A 173 -8.83 -9.07 -0.85
CA THR A 173 -9.23 -9.95 -1.96
C THR A 173 -10.34 -9.32 -2.79
N LYS A 174 -11.35 -8.73 -2.14
CA LYS A 174 -12.43 -7.96 -2.80
C LYS A 174 -11.87 -6.75 -3.54
N ASP A 175 -10.93 -6.01 -2.96
CA ASP A 175 -10.30 -4.85 -3.59
C ASP A 175 -9.46 -5.25 -4.81
N ALA A 176 -8.67 -6.32 -4.70
CA ALA A 176 -7.92 -6.88 -5.83
C ALA A 176 -8.86 -7.30 -6.98
N ARG A 177 -9.97 -7.97 -6.64
CA ARG A 177 -11.02 -8.34 -7.60
C ARG A 177 -11.66 -7.10 -8.23
N ASN A 178 -12.04 -6.10 -7.43
CA ASN A 178 -12.65 -4.86 -7.92
C ASN A 178 -11.71 -4.08 -8.82
N ARG A 179 -10.42 -4.01 -8.49
CA ARG A 179 -9.39 -3.38 -9.32
C ARG A 179 -9.25 -4.09 -10.65
N TYR A 180 -9.20 -5.42 -10.66
CA TYR A 180 -9.19 -6.23 -11.89
C TYR A 180 -10.43 -5.95 -12.77
N LEU A 181 -11.63 -6.05 -12.21
CA LEU A 181 -12.88 -5.80 -12.94
C LEU A 181 -13.01 -4.36 -13.43
N THR A 182 -12.54 -3.40 -12.63
CA THR A 182 -12.54 -1.97 -13.03
C THR A 182 -11.64 -1.76 -14.24
N LEU A 183 -10.44 -2.35 -14.24
CA LEU A 183 -9.52 -2.25 -15.38
C LEU A 183 -10.12 -2.85 -16.65
N LEU A 184 -10.84 -3.97 -16.56
CA LEU A 184 -11.55 -4.52 -17.72
C LEU A 184 -12.61 -3.56 -18.28
N ARG A 185 -13.31 -2.82 -17.40
CA ARG A 185 -14.35 -1.86 -17.78
C ARG A 185 -13.80 -0.54 -18.31
N THR A 186 -12.66 -0.09 -17.78
CA THR A 186 -12.02 1.18 -18.16
C THR A 186 -10.98 1.02 -19.26
N ALA A 187 -10.98 -0.13 -19.94
CA ALA A 187 -10.03 -0.40 -20.99
C ALA A 187 -10.19 0.59 -22.16
N PRO A 188 -9.07 1.06 -22.74
CA PRO A 188 -9.11 1.90 -23.92
C PRO A 188 -9.82 1.21 -25.09
N LYS A 189 -10.43 2.01 -25.98
CA LYS A 189 -11.13 1.50 -27.17
C LYS A 189 -10.28 1.55 -28.44
N THR A 190 -9.07 2.08 -28.37
CA THR A 190 -8.20 2.29 -29.53
C THR A 190 -6.73 2.15 -29.13
N VAL A 191 -5.90 1.77 -30.11
CA VAL A 191 -4.43 1.75 -29.95
C VAL A 191 -3.94 3.16 -29.64
N SER A 192 -3.35 3.34 -28.46
CA SER A 192 -2.87 4.63 -27.94
C SER A 192 -1.90 4.41 -26.77
N GLN A 193 -1.19 5.46 -26.33
CA GLN A 193 -0.39 5.41 -25.10
C GLN A 193 -1.19 4.96 -23.87
N ALA A 194 -2.50 5.24 -23.85
CA ALA A 194 -3.38 4.77 -22.78
C ALA A 194 -3.54 3.24 -22.78
N ALA A 195 -3.48 2.59 -23.95
CA ALA A 195 -3.54 1.12 -24.07
C ALA A 195 -2.30 0.45 -23.46
N PHE A 196 -1.11 1.02 -23.66
CA PHE A 196 0.12 0.53 -23.00
C PHE A 196 0.04 0.68 -21.48
N LYS A 197 -0.34 1.86 -20.99
CA LYS A 197 -0.50 2.09 -19.54
C LYS A 197 -1.55 1.19 -18.91
N TRP A 198 -2.66 0.97 -19.63
CA TRP A 198 -3.70 0.04 -19.19
C TRP A 198 -3.17 -1.40 -19.11
N LEU A 199 -2.39 -1.84 -20.10
CA LEU A 199 -1.79 -3.17 -20.10
C LEU A 199 -0.86 -3.38 -18.90
N ASP A 200 -0.01 -2.40 -18.59
CA ASP A 200 0.86 -2.44 -17.41
C ASP A 200 0.05 -2.58 -16.11
N GLN A 201 -1.03 -1.79 -15.99
CA GLN A 201 -1.93 -1.83 -14.82
C GLN A 201 -2.69 -3.15 -14.72
N TRP A 202 -3.09 -3.72 -15.86
CA TRP A 202 -3.74 -5.03 -15.92
C TRP A 202 -2.79 -6.15 -15.50
N GLU A 203 -1.53 -6.15 -15.95
CA GLU A 203 -0.52 -7.11 -15.53
C GLU A 203 -0.23 -7.02 -14.02
N GLU A 204 -0.16 -5.80 -13.47
CA GLU A 204 -0.01 -5.56 -12.02
C GLU A 204 -1.22 -6.11 -11.23
N ALA A 205 -2.45 -5.83 -11.71
CA ALA A 205 -3.67 -6.32 -11.07
C ALA A 205 -3.79 -7.84 -11.15
N MET A 206 -3.37 -8.47 -12.25
CA MET A 206 -3.30 -9.93 -12.39
C MET A 206 -2.29 -10.55 -11.42
N ALA A 207 -1.11 -9.95 -11.26
CA ALA A 207 -0.11 -10.43 -10.32
C ALA A 207 -0.64 -10.37 -8.87
N LYS A 208 -1.23 -9.24 -8.48
CA LYS A 208 -1.85 -9.05 -7.17
C LYS A 208 -3.05 -10.00 -6.95
N GLY A 209 -3.90 -10.17 -7.95
CA GLY A 209 -5.04 -11.09 -7.89
C GLY A 209 -4.62 -12.54 -7.69
N ARG A 210 -3.57 -12.99 -8.38
CA ARG A 210 -3.03 -14.35 -8.19
C ARG A 210 -2.40 -14.55 -6.82
N GLN A 211 -1.70 -13.53 -6.29
CA GLN A 211 -1.13 -13.57 -4.95
C GLN A 211 -2.22 -13.72 -3.86
N ARG A 212 -3.39 -13.11 -4.08
CA ARG A 212 -4.54 -13.13 -3.16
C ARG A 212 -5.60 -14.17 -3.54
N GLU A 213 -5.24 -15.12 -4.40
CA GLU A 213 -6.10 -16.23 -4.82
C GLU A 213 -7.49 -15.82 -5.36
N VAL A 214 -7.57 -14.66 -6.03
CA VAL A 214 -8.83 -14.19 -6.64
C VAL A 214 -9.26 -15.17 -7.74
N PRO A 215 -10.46 -15.79 -7.64
CA PRO A 215 -10.88 -16.88 -8.53
C PRO A 215 -10.80 -16.54 -10.02
N GLU A 216 -11.15 -15.32 -10.40
CA GLU A 216 -11.14 -14.85 -11.79
C GLU A 216 -9.73 -14.81 -12.39
N THR A 217 -8.72 -14.48 -11.58
CA THR A 217 -7.32 -14.34 -12.03
C THR A 217 -6.56 -15.67 -12.03
N LEU A 218 -7.07 -16.67 -11.31
CA LEU A 218 -6.48 -18.01 -11.24
C LEU A 218 -6.88 -18.89 -12.43
N HIS A 219 -8.15 -18.83 -12.84
CA HIS A 219 -8.66 -19.69 -13.90
C HIS A 219 -8.26 -19.17 -15.28
N ASN A 220 -7.39 -19.92 -15.98
CA ASN A 220 -6.87 -19.54 -17.30
C ASN A 220 -7.94 -19.32 -18.36
N SER A 221 -9.07 -20.02 -18.28
CA SER A 221 -10.21 -19.73 -19.13
C SER A 221 -10.84 -18.38 -18.77
N ALA A 222 -11.13 -18.13 -17.49
CA ALA A 222 -11.85 -16.94 -17.05
C ALA A 222 -11.15 -15.63 -17.45
N TRP A 223 -9.92 -15.41 -16.99
CA TRP A 223 -9.23 -14.15 -17.26
C TRP A 223 -8.87 -13.97 -18.74
N ALA A 224 -8.62 -15.05 -19.47
CA ALA A 224 -8.27 -14.95 -20.89
C ALA A 224 -9.47 -14.52 -21.73
N TRP A 225 -10.67 -15.05 -21.44
CA TRP A 225 -11.90 -14.60 -22.09
C TRP A 225 -12.18 -13.14 -21.81
N ASP A 226 -12.03 -12.71 -20.55
CA ASP A 226 -12.18 -11.31 -20.16
C ASP A 226 -11.19 -10.40 -20.89
N PHE A 227 -9.93 -10.82 -20.99
CA PHE A 227 -8.90 -10.10 -21.74
C PHE A 227 -9.22 -10.01 -23.23
N PHE A 228 -9.65 -11.10 -23.87
CA PHE A 228 -10.01 -11.10 -25.29
C PHE A 228 -11.25 -10.25 -25.57
N ASN A 229 -12.26 -10.26 -24.70
CA ASN A 229 -13.43 -9.41 -24.86
C ASN A 229 -13.05 -7.93 -24.90
N VAL A 230 -12.13 -7.53 -24.03
CA VAL A 230 -11.62 -6.16 -23.97
C VAL A 230 -10.74 -5.83 -25.18
N THR A 231 -9.75 -6.67 -25.47
CA THR A 231 -8.76 -6.42 -26.53
C THR A 231 -9.35 -6.49 -27.94
N THR A 232 -10.49 -7.17 -28.13
CA THR A 232 -11.24 -7.16 -29.40
C THR A 232 -11.62 -5.73 -29.80
N HIS A 233 -11.87 -4.83 -28.84
CA HIS A 233 -12.16 -3.43 -29.14
C HIS A 233 -10.91 -2.62 -29.52
N ILE A 234 -9.72 -3.02 -29.08
CA ILE A 234 -8.46 -2.29 -29.32
C ILE A 234 -7.82 -2.75 -30.63
N LEU A 235 -7.66 -4.07 -30.80
CA LEU A 235 -7.06 -4.74 -31.96
C LEU A 235 -7.90 -5.97 -32.33
N PRO A 236 -8.99 -5.80 -33.11
CA PRO A 236 -9.91 -6.89 -33.45
C PRO A 236 -9.23 -8.06 -34.16
N SER A 237 -8.42 -7.77 -35.19
CA SER A 237 -7.79 -8.79 -36.05
C SER A 237 -6.77 -9.65 -35.32
N TRP A 238 -5.93 -9.00 -34.49
CA TRP A 238 -4.98 -9.72 -33.64
C TRP A 238 -5.71 -10.58 -32.62
N THR A 239 -6.74 -10.03 -31.96
CA THR A 239 -7.46 -10.75 -30.91
C THR A 239 -8.14 -12.00 -31.45
N ALA A 240 -8.77 -11.91 -32.62
CA ALA A 240 -9.38 -13.06 -33.28
C ALA A 240 -8.35 -14.15 -33.62
N SER A 241 -7.20 -13.75 -34.18
CA SER A 241 -6.13 -14.67 -34.58
C SER A 241 -5.47 -15.33 -33.38
N TYR A 242 -5.15 -14.55 -32.34
CA TYR A 242 -4.52 -15.02 -31.12
C TYR A 242 -5.45 -15.94 -30.32
N LYS A 243 -6.76 -15.64 -30.29
CA LYS A 243 -7.77 -16.51 -29.66
C LYS A 243 -7.85 -17.89 -30.33
N ILE A 244 -7.66 -17.96 -31.65
CA ILE A 244 -7.62 -19.24 -32.38
C ILE A 244 -6.33 -19.99 -32.05
N SER A 245 -5.17 -19.33 -32.12
CA SER A 245 -3.87 -19.97 -31.88
C SER A 245 -3.67 -20.41 -30.43
N SER A 246 -4.22 -19.67 -29.46
CA SER A 246 -4.12 -19.98 -28.03
C SER A 246 -5.15 -21.00 -27.53
N LYS A 247 -6.07 -21.47 -28.39
CA LYS A 247 -7.16 -22.38 -28.00
C LYS A 247 -6.66 -23.69 -27.36
N THR A 248 -5.59 -24.27 -27.89
CA THR A 248 -4.98 -25.51 -27.36
C THR A 248 -4.29 -25.27 -26.00
N LEU A 249 -3.65 -24.11 -25.85
CA LEU A 249 -3.00 -23.69 -24.60
C LEU A 249 -4.01 -23.40 -23.48
N LEU A 250 -5.18 -22.86 -23.84
CA LEU A 250 -6.31 -22.67 -22.92
C LEU A 250 -6.87 -24.01 -22.44
N GLN A 251 -7.02 -24.99 -23.34
CA GLN A 251 -7.47 -26.34 -22.98
C GLN A 251 -6.49 -27.04 -22.04
N ASN A 252 -5.18 -26.89 -22.30
CA ASN A 252 -4.12 -27.49 -21.49
C ASN A 252 -3.80 -26.69 -20.22
N ARG A 253 -4.52 -25.59 -19.94
CA ARG A 253 -4.26 -24.65 -18.82
C ARG A 253 -2.80 -24.16 -18.75
N ALA A 254 -2.09 -24.14 -19.89
CA ALA A 254 -0.68 -23.76 -19.95
C ALA A 254 -0.49 -22.27 -20.30
N LEU A 255 -1.57 -21.52 -20.53
CA LEU A 255 -1.49 -20.12 -20.91
C LEU A 255 -1.06 -19.23 -19.74
N SER A 256 0.03 -18.47 -19.93
CA SER A 256 0.52 -17.47 -18.98
C SER A 256 0.01 -16.08 -19.35
N TYR A 257 -0.49 -15.34 -18.36
CA TYR A 257 -0.96 -13.96 -18.58
C TYR A 257 0.18 -13.02 -19.02
N ARG A 258 1.43 -13.31 -18.63
CA ARG A 258 2.62 -12.55 -19.04
C ARG A 258 2.95 -12.76 -20.51
N ASP A 259 2.78 -13.98 -21.02
CA ASP A 259 3.05 -14.29 -22.43
C ASP A 259 2.02 -13.63 -23.33
N VAL A 260 0.75 -13.64 -22.90
CA VAL A 260 -0.35 -12.92 -23.58
C VAL A 260 -0.10 -11.41 -23.56
N GLY A 261 0.27 -10.85 -22.40
CA GLY A 261 0.58 -9.43 -22.26
C GLY A 261 1.73 -8.99 -23.17
N ASN A 262 2.82 -9.75 -23.20
CA ASN A 262 3.95 -9.49 -24.10
C ASN A 262 3.58 -9.59 -25.58
N ALA A 263 2.82 -10.62 -25.99
CA ALA A 263 2.37 -10.77 -27.36
C ALA A 263 1.47 -9.60 -27.79
N PHE A 264 0.58 -9.14 -26.91
CA PHE A 264 -0.28 -8.00 -27.17
C PHE A 264 0.51 -6.68 -27.23
N ARG A 265 1.51 -6.51 -26.35
CA ARG A 265 2.38 -5.34 -26.32
C ARG A 265 3.16 -5.16 -27.63
N ASN A 266 3.71 -6.26 -28.16
CA ASN A 266 4.42 -6.25 -29.43
C ASN A 266 3.49 -5.80 -30.58
N GLU A 267 2.28 -6.37 -30.65
CA GLU A 267 1.30 -5.99 -31.67
C GLU A 267 0.84 -4.54 -31.52
N LEU A 268 0.64 -4.05 -30.29
CA LEU A 268 0.31 -2.64 -30.05
C LEU A 268 1.40 -1.71 -30.60
N GLN A 269 2.67 -2.09 -30.42
CA GLN A 269 3.81 -1.32 -30.92
C GLN A 269 3.87 -1.32 -32.45
N ASP A 270 3.62 -2.47 -33.08
CA ASP A 270 3.58 -2.59 -34.54
C ASP A 270 2.40 -1.81 -35.15
N ALA A 271 1.23 -1.86 -34.50
CA ALA A 271 0.04 -1.11 -34.91
C ALA A 271 0.24 0.40 -34.77
N GLU A 272 0.88 0.86 -33.70
CA GLU A 272 1.23 2.27 -33.52
C GLU A 272 2.27 2.76 -34.54
N ALA A 273 3.30 1.95 -34.82
CA ALA A 273 4.28 2.24 -35.86
C ALA A 273 3.64 2.32 -37.26
N THR A 274 2.62 1.51 -37.52
CA THR A 274 1.90 1.47 -38.81
C THR A 274 0.94 2.64 -38.98
N LYS A 275 0.36 3.17 -37.89
CA LYS A 275 -0.51 4.37 -37.93
C LYS A 275 0.17 5.59 -38.52
N GLY A 276 1.49 5.74 -38.36
CA GLY A 276 2.28 6.81 -38.96
C GLY A 276 2.68 6.57 -40.42
N ARG A 277 2.47 5.37 -40.97
CA ARG A 277 2.95 4.94 -42.30
C ARG A 277 1.86 4.76 -43.35
N VAL A 278 0.59 4.98 -43.01
CA VAL A 278 -0.48 5.00 -44.02
C VAL A 278 -0.34 6.29 -44.83
N ALA A 279 0.48 6.22 -45.88
CA ALA A 279 0.52 7.24 -46.92
C ALA A 279 -0.89 7.35 -47.52
N ARG A 280 -1.56 8.47 -47.26
CA ARG A 280 -2.74 8.88 -48.01
C ARG A 280 -2.34 8.99 -49.49
N GLY A 281 -2.77 8.04 -50.30
CA GLY A 281 -2.61 8.08 -51.75
C GLY A 281 -1.71 6.97 -52.30
N ALA A 282 -2.25 5.75 -52.39
CA ALA A 282 -1.65 4.69 -53.19
C ALA A 282 -2.73 3.81 -53.86
N PHE A 283 -3.84 4.42 -54.26
CA PHE A 283 -4.74 3.84 -55.26
C PHE A 283 -4.85 4.83 -56.42
N SER A 284 -3.92 4.75 -57.37
CA SER A 284 -4.18 5.27 -58.72
C SER A 284 -5.15 4.30 -59.38
N ALA A 285 -6.42 4.68 -59.48
CA ALA A 285 -7.35 4.01 -60.36
C ALA A 285 -6.86 4.24 -61.80
N SER A 286 -6.22 3.22 -62.39
CA SER A 286 -5.93 3.17 -63.82
C SER A 286 -6.66 1.96 -64.39
N TYR A 287 -7.98 2.08 -64.53
CA TYR A 287 -8.78 1.26 -65.45
C TYR A 287 -10.11 1.96 -65.74
N ALA A 288 -10.16 2.65 -66.88
CA ALA A 288 -11.31 3.02 -67.72
C ALA A 288 -10.74 4.07 -68.69
N GLY A 289 -10.47 3.75 -69.96
CA GLY A 289 -11.46 3.30 -70.94
C GLY A 289 -11.84 4.54 -71.75
N GLU A 290 -11.35 4.60 -72.99
CA GLU A 290 -11.63 5.65 -73.97
C GLU A 290 -13.15 5.84 -74.18
N ASP A 291 -13.62 7.08 -74.15
CA ASP A 291 -14.35 7.69 -75.27
C ASP A 291 -14.55 9.21 -75.04
N PRO A 292 -14.64 10.03 -76.12
CA PRO A 292 -14.68 11.48 -76.05
C PRO A 292 -16.12 12.01 -76.02
N GLN A 293 -16.40 13.01 -75.18
CA GLN A 293 -17.57 13.85 -75.39
C GLN A 293 -17.38 15.23 -74.78
N ASP A 294 -17.53 16.22 -75.65
CA ASP A 294 -17.62 17.64 -75.38
C ASP A 294 -18.74 17.93 -74.37
N ASP A 295 -18.48 18.79 -73.37
CA ASP A 295 -19.45 19.82 -73.01
C ASP A 295 -18.80 20.96 -72.22
N GLU A 296 -19.17 22.18 -72.61
CA GLU A 296 -18.79 23.46 -72.03
C GLU A 296 -19.35 23.60 -70.60
N GLY A 297 -18.55 24.11 -69.67
CA GLY A 297 -18.95 24.20 -68.26
C GLY A 297 -18.06 25.09 -67.41
N ASP A 298 -18.08 26.37 -67.73
CA ASP A 298 -17.84 27.56 -66.90
C ASP A 298 -17.13 27.38 -65.54
N ALA A 299 -15.85 27.76 -65.48
CA ALA A 299 -15.03 27.76 -64.28
C ALA A 299 -15.17 29.10 -63.53
N HIS A 300 -15.96 29.11 -62.45
CA HIS A 300 -16.00 30.24 -61.53
C HIS A 300 -14.78 30.22 -60.58
N ILE A 301 -13.99 31.27 -60.72
CA ILE A 301 -12.86 31.77 -59.94
C ILE A 301 -13.12 31.71 -58.43
N ILE A 302 -12.19 31.13 -57.66
CA ILE A 302 -11.94 31.53 -56.27
C ILE A 302 -10.45 31.85 -56.13
N GLU A 303 -10.20 33.14 -56.10
CA GLU A 303 -8.95 33.83 -55.86
C GLU A 303 -8.64 33.78 -54.36
N GLY A 304 -7.41 33.39 -54.00
CA GLY A 304 -7.01 33.19 -52.60
C GLY A 304 -5.50 33.02 -52.42
N GLN A 305 -4.74 33.97 -52.94
CA GLN A 305 -3.56 34.60 -52.35
C GLN A 305 -2.80 33.82 -51.24
N TYR A 306 -1.52 33.48 -51.46
CA TYR A 306 -0.37 34.08 -50.75
C TYR A 306 1.00 33.47 -51.16
N HIS A 307 1.87 34.37 -51.61
CA HIS A 307 3.35 34.42 -51.63
C HIS A 307 4.22 33.25 -52.13
N SER A 308 4.69 33.44 -53.37
CA SER A 308 6.00 32.99 -53.84
C SER A 308 7.11 33.95 -53.36
N THR A 309 8.04 33.44 -52.56
CA THR A 309 9.38 34.02 -52.41
C THR A 309 10.44 32.98 -52.79
N LYS A 310 11.19 33.34 -53.82
CA LYS A 310 12.38 32.65 -54.32
C LYS A 310 13.44 32.57 -53.22
N THR A 311 14.17 31.46 -53.12
CA THR A 311 15.64 31.39 -53.13
C THR A 311 16.12 29.96 -52.80
N GLY A 312 17.07 29.46 -53.58
CA GLY A 312 17.82 28.24 -53.23
C GLY A 312 18.01 27.25 -54.36
N GLU A 313 18.60 27.68 -55.48
CA GLU A 313 19.30 26.76 -56.38
C GLU A 313 20.36 25.97 -55.59
N ARG A 314 20.18 24.66 -55.49
CA ARG A 314 21.30 23.72 -55.40
C ARG A 314 21.14 22.66 -56.49
N LYS A 315 21.77 22.96 -57.62
CA LYS A 315 22.23 21.99 -58.63
C LYS A 315 22.87 20.79 -57.92
N ARG A 316 22.23 19.63 -58.00
CA ARG A 316 22.91 18.34 -58.00
C ARG A 316 22.33 17.52 -59.13
N GLN A 317 23.01 17.58 -60.28
CA GLN A 317 22.92 16.56 -61.32
C GLN A 317 23.14 15.19 -60.67
N ARG A 318 22.20 14.27 -60.87
CA ARG A 318 22.45 12.84 -60.79
C ARG A 318 21.77 12.18 -61.97
N SER A 319 22.58 11.84 -62.97
CA SER A 319 22.24 10.84 -63.98
C SER A 319 21.79 9.54 -63.30
N PRO A 320 20.88 8.76 -63.90
CA PRO A 320 20.46 7.49 -63.35
C PRO A 320 21.54 6.44 -63.66
N GLU A 321 22.57 6.37 -62.83
CA GLU A 321 23.52 5.27 -62.89
C GLU A 321 22.88 4.06 -62.20
N LYS A 322 22.52 3.05 -63.00
CA LYS A 322 22.04 1.74 -62.52
C LYS A 322 22.98 1.26 -61.42
N ARG A 323 22.46 1.07 -60.21
CA ARG A 323 23.20 0.43 -59.12
C ARG A 323 23.67 -0.93 -59.63
N GLN A 324 24.97 -1.09 -59.86
CA GLN A 324 25.54 -2.38 -60.23
C GLN A 324 25.47 -3.27 -58.98
N GLU A 325 24.47 -4.12 -58.94
CA GLU A 325 24.36 -5.21 -57.98
C GLU A 325 25.39 -6.29 -58.37
N CYS A 326 26.02 -6.91 -57.38
CA CYS A 326 26.98 -7.97 -57.62
C CYS A 326 26.27 -9.16 -58.29
N PRO A 327 26.69 -9.63 -59.48
CA PRO A 327 26.03 -10.72 -60.19
C PRO A 327 26.10 -12.06 -59.46
N ALA A 328 26.98 -12.20 -58.46
CA ALA A 328 27.13 -13.45 -57.70
C ALA A 328 26.19 -13.55 -56.47
N CYS A 329 25.82 -12.42 -55.86
CA CYS A 329 25.04 -12.43 -54.59
C CYS A 329 23.90 -11.41 -54.54
N GLY A 330 23.72 -10.57 -55.57
CA GLY A 330 22.65 -9.57 -55.64
C GLY A 330 22.78 -8.40 -54.67
N LEU A 331 23.89 -8.30 -53.92
CA LEU A 331 24.12 -7.21 -52.97
C LEU A 331 24.85 -6.03 -53.64
N PRO A 332 24.66 -4.79 -53.15
CA PRO A 332 25.26 -3.59 -53.72
C PRO A 332 26.74 -3.46 -53.33
N HIS A 333 27.61 -4.22 -54.00
CA HIS A 333 29.06 -4.08 -53.93
C HIS A 333 29.71 -4.57 -55.24
N GLU A 334 30.97 -4.20 -55.47
CA GLU A 334 31.74 -4.69 -56.63
C GLU A 334 32.06 -6.20 -56.48
N LEU A 335 32.10 -6.92 -57.60
CA LEU A 335 32.34 -8.38 -57.62
C LEU A 335 33.69 -8.78 -56.98
N THR A 336 34.71 -7.93 -57.13
CA THR A 336 36.05 -8.13 -56.56
C THR A 336 36.06 -8.13 -55.03
N LYS A 337 35.03 -7.54 -54.40
CA LYS A 337 34.85 -7.48 -52.95
C LYS A 337 33.71 -8.38 -52.47
N CYS A 338 33.26 -9.30 -53.31
CA CYS A 338 32.20 -10.24 -52.98
C CYS A 338 32.71 -11.32 -52.04
N PHE A 339 32.25 -11.31 -50.78
CA PHE A 339 32.54 -12.36 -49.81
C PHE A 339 32.18 -13.77 -50.31
N TYR A 340 31.12 -13.89 -51.12
CA TYR A 340 30.68 -15.17 -51.68
C TYR A 340 31.61 -15.76 -52.75
N VAL A 341 32.41 -14.93 -53.43
CA VAL A 341 33.34 -15.35 -54.48
C VAL A 341 34.78 -15.34 -53.98
N PHE A 342 35.13 -14.38 -53.10
CA PHE A 342 36.45 -14.19 -52.53
C PHE A 342 36.36 -14.07 -51.00
N PRO A 343 36.16 -15.18 -50.27
CA PRO A 343 35.97 -15.15 -48.80
C PRO A 343 37.20 -14.66 -48.01
N ASN A 344 38.39 -14.65 -48.64
CA ASN A 344 39.64 -14.27 -47.99
C ASN A 344 40.09 -12.82 -48.28
N GLN A 345 39.27 -12.00 -48.94
CA GLN A 345 39.59 -10.60 -49.31
C GLN A 345 38.53 -9.58 -48.84
N ALA A 346 37.67 -9.95 -47.90
CA ALA A 346 36.66 -9.05 -47.32
C ALA A 346 37.22 -8.22 -46.15
#